data_AF-A0A2K6RXQ3-F1
#
_entry.id   AF-A0A2K6RXQ3-F1
#
_cell.length_a   1.000
_cell.length_b   1.000
_cell.length_c   1.000
_cell.angle_alpha   90.00
_cell.angle_beta   90.00
_cell.angle_gamma   90.00
#
_symmetry.space_group_name_H-M   'P 1'
#
loop_
_entity.id
_entity.type
_entity.pdbx_description
1 polymer ?
#
loop_
_entity_poly.entity_id
_entity_poly.type
_entity_poly.pdbx_seq_one_letter_code
_entity_poly.pdbx_strand_id
1 'polypeptide(L)'
;MNKVFPQGENDYTAAGPKAHPGGEGDVPQSLPRFLVAHCGDPASWIYSDQKCDGTNNCGDCSDELSPVTVCPPCGPGWWHCPSTFFKYCDCIPRRLCRDHVQHCSDWSDEYACPGP
;
A
#
# COMPACT_ATOMS: atom_id res chain seq x y z
N MET A 1 28.35 -13.36 8.91
CA MET A 1 27.73 -13.61 7.59
C MET A 1 27.72 -12.30 6.83
N ASN A 2 28.37 -12.25 5.67
CA ASN A 2 28.50 -11.04 4.85
C ASN A 2 27.14 -10.68 4.24
N LYS A 3 26.60 -9.50 4.57
CA LYS A 3 25.38 -8.97 3.93
C LYS A 3 25.78 -8.33 2.60
N VAL A 4 25.69 -9.10 1.52
CA VAL A 4 25.73 -8.56 0.16
C VAL A 4 24.29 -8.18 -0.18
N PHE A 5 24.01 -6.88 -0.23
CA PHE A 5 22.79 -6.36 -0.82
C PHE A 5 23.02 -6.35 -2.34
N PRO A 6 22.21 -7.03 -3.17
CA PRO A 6 22.31 -6.84 -4.59
C PRO A 6 21.81 -5.43 -4.95
N GLN A 7 22.70 -4.63 -5.52
CA GLN A 7 22.35 -3.42 -6.27
C GLN A 7 21.80 -3.88 -7.62
N GLY A 8 20.52 -3.63 -7.86
CA GLY A 8 19.82 -4.00 -9.10
C GLY A 8 18.96 -2.85 -9.60
N GLU A 9 19.54 -2.14 -10.57
CA GLU A 9 18.92 -1.32 -11.61
C GLU A 9 18.24 0.01 -11.22
N ASN A 10 19.05 1.05 -11.40
CA ASN A 10 18.65 2.44 -11.53
C ASN A 10 17.77 2.63 -12.78
N ASP A 11 16.46 2.58 -12.62
CA ASP A 11 15.53 3.25 -13.52
C ASP A 11 15.00 4.51 -12.85
N TYR A 12 15.85 5.55 -12.82
CA TYR A 12 15.41 6.92 -12.54
C TYR A 12 14.76 7.52 -13.80
N THR A 13 13.80 6.83 -14.39
CA THR A 13 12.79 7.55 -15.16
C THR A 13 12.03 8.39 -14.14
N ALA A 14 12.16 9.71 -14.24
CA ALA A 14 11.36 10.65 -13.47
C ALA A 14 9.89 10.22 -13.59
N ALA A 15 9.40 9.53 -12.57
CA ALA A 15 7.98 9.33 -12.39
C ALA A 15 7.45 10.74 -12.14
N GLY A 16 7.02 11.41 -13.21
CA GLY A 16 6.02 12.47 -13.10
C GLY A 16 4.93 11.97 -12.16
N PRO A 17 4.31 12.86 -11.36
CA PRO A 17 3.46 12.47 -10.25
C PRO A 17 2.55 11.36 -10.75
N LYS A 18 2.77 10.13 -10.26
CA LYS A 18 1.83 9.05 -10.54
C LYS A 18 0.51 9.64 -10.10
N ALA A 19 -0.42 9.75 -11.04
CA ALA A 19 -1.76 10.23 -10.76
C ALA A 19 -2.37 9.21 -9.79
N HIS A 20 -2.07 9.39 -8.50
CA HIS A 20 -2.85 8.89 -7.41
C HIS A 20 -4.24 9.46 -7.66
N PRO A 21 -5.32 8.68 -7.52
CA PRO A 21 -6.65 9.16 -7.87
C PRO A 21 -7.15 10.28 -6.91
N GLY A 22 -6.36 10.58 -5.90
CA GLY A 22 -6.50 11.67 -4.96
C GLY A 22 -5.84 12.99 -5.40
N GLY A 23 -6.28 14.09 -4.79
CA GLY A 23 -5.75 15.42 -5.04
C GLY A 23 -4.83 15.88 -3.91
N GLU A 24 -3.86 16.71 -4.26
CA GLU A 24 -3.13 17.55 -3.31
C GLU A 24 -3.80 18.93 -3.26
N GLY A 25 -4.13 19.42 -2.07
CA GLY A 25 -4.79 20.70 -1.85
C GLY A 25 -6.32 20.60 -1.69
N ASP A 26 -7.00 21.73 -1.84
CA ASP A 26 -8.43 21.84 -1.50
C ASP A 26 -9.31 20.88 -2.31
N VAL A 27 -10.18 20.16 -1.59
CA VAL A 27 -11.21 19.32 -2.18
C VAL A 27 -12.18 20.19 -3.02
N PRO A 28 -12.44 19.86 -4.30
CA PRO A 28 -13.36 20.62 -5.13
C PRO A 28 -14.74 20.79 -4.47
N GLN A 29 -15.30 22.00 -4.48
CA GLN A 29 -16.59 22.28 -3.84
C GLN A 29 -17.77 21.47 -4.41
N SER A 30 -17.64 20.98 -5.65
CA SER A 30 -18.62 20.12 -6.30
C SER A 30 -18.55 18.66 -5.84
N LEU A 31 -17.47 18.24 -5.18
CA LEU A 31 -17.28 16.86 -4.75
C LEU A 31 -17.94 16.65 -3.37
N PRO A 32 -18.94 15.75 -3.26
CA PRO A 32 -19.56 15.45 -1.98
C PRO A 32 -18.55 14.93 -0.95
N ARG A 33 -18.63 15.44 0.28
CA ARG A 33 -17.69 15.10 1.37
C ARG A 33 -17.61 13.59 1.70
N PHE A 34 -18.69 12.84 1.48
CA PHE A 34 -18.72 11.41 1.78
C PHE A 34 -17.93 10.55 0.77
N LEU A 35 -17.53 11.12 -0.37
CA LEU A 35 -16.68 10.48 -1.37
C LEU A 35 -15.19 10.78 -1.15
N VAL A 36 -14.85 11.49 -0.08
CA VAL A 36 -13.50 11.95 0.20
C VAL A 36 -13.01 11.32 1.50
N ALA A 37 -11.79 10.78 1.46
CA ALA A 37 -11.03 10.39 2.64
C ALA A 37 -9.71 11.17 2.67
N HIS A 38 -9.40 11.78 3.81
CA HIS A 38 -8.12 12.44 4.00
C HIS A 38 -7.04 11.43 4.40
N CYS A 39 -5.83 11.69 3.92
CA CYS A 39 -4.63 10.96 4.30
C CYS A 39 -4.10 11.44 5.66
N GLY A 40 -2.90 10.98 6.05
CA GLY A 40 -2.21 11.43 7.25
C GLY A 40 -1.87 12.92 7.18
N ASP A 41 -1.52 13.40 5.99
CA ASP A 41 -1.53 14.83 5.66
C ASP A 41 -2.96 15.30 5.34
N PRO A 42 -3.52 16.26 6.08
CA PRO A 42 -4.83 16.82 5.80
C PRO A 42 -4.96 17.52 4.44
N ALA A 43 -3.84 17.97 3.84
CA ALA A 43 -3.82 18.56 2.51
C ALA A 43 -3.98 17.53 1.39
N SER A 44 -3.67 16.26 1.68
CA SER A 44 -3.81 15.15 0.75
C SER A 44 -5.10 14.37 1.02
N TRP A 45 -5.77 13.99 -0.06
CA TRP A 45 -7.03 13.26 0.00
C TRP A 45 -7.17 12.27 -1.15
N ILE A 46 -7.89 11.18 -0.92
CA ILE A 46 -8.24 10.14 -1.89
C ILE A 46 -9.76 10.00 -1.99
N TYR A 47 -10.25 9.26 -2.99
CA TYR A 47 -11.66 8.88 -2.96
C TYR A 47 -11.92 7.86 -1.84
N SER A 48 -13.10 7.91 -1.22
CA SER A 48 -13.42 7.06 -0.06
C SER A 48 -13.41 5.56 -0.37
N ASP A 49 -13.59 5.17 -1.62
CA ASP A 49 -13.56 3.76 -2.06
C ASP A 49 -12.15 3.17 -2.14
N GLN A 50 -11.13 4.02 -2.16
CA GLN A 50 -9.71 3.63 -2.09
C GLN A 50 -9.20 3.45 -0.67
N LYS A 51 -9.99 3.83 0.34
CA LYS A 51 -9.58 3.64 1.72
C LYS A 51 -9.74 2.17 2.11
N CYS A 52 -8.68 1.58 2.67
CA CYS A 52 -8.63 0.17 3.05
C CYS A 52 -8.81 -0.79 1.85
N ASP A 53 -8.30 -0.43 0.68
CA ASP A 53 -8.42 -1.23 -0.55
C ASP A 53 -7.24 -2.20 -0.76
N GLY A 54 -6.27 -2.20 0.15
CA GLY A 54 -5.05 -2.99 0.11
C GLY A 54 -3.93 -2.35 -0.70
N THR A 55 -4.08 -1.09 -1.10
CA THR A 55 -3.06 -0.36 -1.84
C THR A 55 -2.82 1.03 -1.26
N ASN A 56 -1.56 1.46 -1.29
CA ASN A 56 -1.17 2.77 -0.80
C ASN A 56 -1.55 3.86 -1.81
N ASN A 57 -2.76 4.42 -1.64
CA ASN A 57 -3.25 5.54 -2.43
C ASN A 57 -2.77 6.89 -1.86
N CYS A 58 -2.56 6.98 -0.54
CA CYS A 58 -2.10 8.21 0.12
C CYS A 58 -0.59 8.51 -0.03
N GLY A 59 0.22 7.50 -0.32
CA GLY A 59 1.68 7.64 -0.34
C GLY A 59 2.31 7.68 1.06
N ASP A 60 1.55 7.46 2.12
CA ASP A 60 2.03 7.34 3.51
C ASP A 60 1.39 6.16 4.27
N CYS A 61 0.60 5.34 3.57
CA CYS A 61 -0.17 4.21 4.13
C CYS A 61 -1.27 4.59 5.13
N SER A 62 -1.61 5.87 5.31
CA SER A 62 -2.65 6.31 6.25
C SER A 62 -4.06 5.82 5.88
N ASP A 63 -4.29 5.53 4.60
CA ASP A 63 -5.49 4.92 4.06
C ASP A 63 -5.63 3.43 4.39
N GLU A 64 -4.52 2.74 4.65
CA GLU A 64 -4.48 1.29 4.92
C GLU A 64 -4.21 0.96 6.40
N LEU A 65 -3.48 1.81 7.12
CA LEU A 65 -3.04 1.58 8.50
C LEU A 65 -3.99 2.17 9.56
N SER A 66 -5.26 2.33 9.22
CA SER A 66 -6.27 2.75 10.20
C SER A 66 -6.59 1.62 11.18
N PRO A 67 -7.04 1.93 12.42
CA PRO A 67 -7.45 0.90 13.38
C PRO A 67 -8.47 -0.08 12.80
N VAL A 68 -8.53 -1.30 13.33
CA VAL A 68 -9.43 -2.37 12.83
C VAL A 68 -10.93 -2.01 12.88
N THR A 69 -11.30 -1.00 13.65
CA THR A 69 -12.65 -0.44 13.69
C THR A 69 -13.01 0.39 12.46
N VAL A 70 -12.01 0.75 11.65
CA VAL A 70 -12.10 1.59 10.45
C VAL A 70 -11.71 0.78 9.20
N CYS A 71 -10.57 0.09 9.24
CA CYS A 71 -10.16 -0.84 8.17
C CYS A 71 -10.33 -2.30 8.62
N PRO A 72 -11.02 -3.16 7.86
CA PRO A 72 -11.03 -4.59 8.17
C PRO A 72 -9.61 -5.17 8.04
N PRO A 73 -9.33 -6.35 8.63
CA PRO A 73 -8.12 -7.11 8.35
C PRO A 73 -7.96 -7.37 6.84
N CYS A 74 -6.74 -7.66 6.38
CA CYS A 74 -6.48 -7.98 4.98
C CYS A 74 -7.49 -9.01 4.46
N GLY A 75 -8.12 -8.70 3.32
CA GLY A 75 -9.15 -9.53 2.72
C GLY A 75 -8.64 -10.93 2.33
N PRO A 76 -9.53 -11.86 1.92
CA PRO A 76 -9.16 -13.25 1.65
C PRO A 76 -8.11 -13.43 0.54
N GLY A 77 -8.03 -12.51 -0.43
CA GLY A 77 -7.00 -12.50 -1.48
C GLY A 77 -5.64 -11.94 -1.05
N TRP A 78 -5.51 -11.51 0.21
CA TRP A 78 -4.37 -10.78 0.75
C TRP A 78 -3.81 -11.48 1.99
N TRP A 79 -2.56 -11.18 2.30
CA TRP A 79 -1.80 -11.70 3.42
C TRP A 79 -1.22 -10.53 4.22
N HIS A 80 -1.37 -10.56 5.54
CA HIS A 80 -0.87 -9.51 6.41
C HIS A 80 0.60 -9.73 6.76
N CYS A 81 1.45 -8.76 6.43
CA CYS A 81 2.84 -8.70 6.87
C CYS A 81 3.39 -7.29 6.62
N PRO A 82 4.44 -6.85 7.33
CA PRO A 82 5.10 -5.59 7.01
C PRO A 82 5.82 -5.71 5.66
N SER A 83 5.33 -5.00 4.65
CA SER A 83 5.81 -5.12 3.27
C SER A 83 7.15 -4.43 3.05
N THR A 84 8.01 -5.00 2.21
CA THR A 84 9.21 -4.35 1.66
C THR A 84 8.85 -3.35 0.56
N PHE A 85 7.71 -3.56 -0.11
CA PHE A 85 7.19 -2.66 -1.13
C PHE A 85 6.13 -1.75 -0.52
N PHE A 86 6.43 -0.45 -0.52
CA PHE A 86 5.58 0.59 0.05
C PHE A 86 4.17 0.68 -0.55
N LYS A 87 3.98 0.13 -1.76
CA LYS A 87 2.67 0.00 -2.41
C LYS A 87 1.66 -0.82 -1.60
N TYR A 88 2.14 -1.83 -0.87
CA TYR A 88 1.27 -2.81 -0.20
C TYR A 88 1.06 -2.52 1.29
N CYS A 89 1.80 -1.56 1.85
CA CYS A 89 1.77 -1.24 3.29
C CYS A 89 1.92 -2.52 4.14
N ASP A 90 0.82 -3.04 4.67
CA ASP A 90 0.77 -4.24 5.50
C ASP A 90 -0.06 -5.41 4.91
N CYS A 91 -0.54 -5.30 3.67
CA CYS A 91 -1.32 -6.34 3.00
C CYS A 91 -0.73 -6.65 1.62
N ILE A 92 -0.10 -7.82 1.46
CA ILE A 92 0.45 -8.27 0.17
C ILE A 92 -0.53 -9.24 -0.53
N PRO A 93 -0.59 -9.27 -1.87
CA PRO A 93 -1.41 -10.25 -2.59
C PRO A 93 -0.95 -11.69 -2.36
N ARG A 94 -1.88 -12.61 -2.04
CA ARG A 94 -1.55 -14.04 -1.84
C ARG A 94 -0.92 -14.73 -3.04
N ARG A 95 -1.17 -14.21 -4.25
CA ARG A 95 -0.55 -14.71 -5.50
C ARG A 95 0.98 -14.55 -5.54
N LEU A 96 1.54 -13.71 -4.66
CA LEU A 96 2.98 -13.49 -4.53
C LEU A 96 3.63 -14.47 -3.53
N CYS A 97 2.85 -15.38 -2.93
CA CYS A 97 3.37 -16.42 -2.06
C CYS A 97 4.34 -17.34 -2.81
N ARG A 98 5.55 -17.50 -2.28
CA ARG A 98 6.61 -18.37 -2.82
C ARG A 98 7.00 -18.06 -4.27
N ASP A 99 7.06 -16.77 -4.60
CA ASP A 99 7.50 -16.32 -5.92
C ASP A 99 9.02 -16.04 -5.98
N HIS A 100 9.73 -16.30 -4.87
CA HIS A 100 11.17 -16.10 -4.68
C HIS A 100 11.60 -14.64 -4.60
N VAL A 101 10.66 -13.71 -4.46
CA VAL A 101 10.92 -12.29 -4.27
C VAL A 101 10.42 -11.89 -2.89
N GLN A 102 11.27 -11.22 -2.12
CA GLN A 102 10.90 -10.78 -0.77
C GLN A 102 9.88 -9.64 -0.83
N HIS A 103 8.61 -9.94 -0.53
CA HIS A 103 7.53 -8.99 -0.33
C HIS A 103 7.29 -8.66 1.13
N CYS A 104 7.46 -9.62 2.04
CA CYS A 104 7.40 -9.37 3.48
C CYS A 104 8.81 -9.17 4.04
N SER A 105 8.99 -8.17 4.90
CA SER A 105 10.26 -7.88 5.57
C SER A 105 10.78 -9.07 6.41
N ASP A 106 9.88 -9.92 6.91
CA ASP A 106 10.16 -11.12 7.69
C ASP A 106 10.24 -12.42 6.85
N TRP A 107 10.15 -12.31 5.51
CA TRP A 107 10.08 -13.45 4.58
C TRP A 107 8.87 -14.38 4.79
N SER A 108 7.82 -13.94 5.49
CA SER A 108 6.63 -14.77 5.72
C SER A 108 5.90 -15.14 4.42
N ASP A 109 6.01 -14.31 3.38
CA ASP A 109 5.54 -14.58 2.01
C ASP A 109 6.25 -15.74 1.32
N GLU A 110 7.44 -16.11 1.77
CA GLU A 110 8.20 -17.21 1.17
C GLU A 110 8.15 -18.47 2.03
N TYR A 111 8.17 -18.32 3.36
CA TYR A 111 8.29 -19.46 4.28
C TYR A 111 7.00 -19.84 5.01
N ALA A 112 6.09 -18.89 5.26
CA ALA A 112 4.95 -19.08 6.16
C ALA A 112 3.59 -19.09 5.46
N CYS A 113 3.46 -18.48 4.29
CA CYS A 113 2.18 -18.42 3.59
C CYS A 113 1.67 -19.85 3.29
N PRO A 114 0.39 -20.16 3.62
CA PRO A 114 -0.27 -21.33 3.08
C PRO A 114 -0.34 -21.11 1.58
N GLY A 115 0.13 -22.07 0.79
CA GLY A 115 0.07 -21.98 -0.68
C GLY A 115 -1.35 -21.68 -1.20
N PRO A 116 -1.48 -21.31 -2.47
CA PRO A 116 -2.75 -20.90 -3.09
C PRO A 116 -3.88 -21.93 -2.93
#